data_AF-A0A378XID3-F1
#
_entry.id   AF-A0A378XID3-F1
#
_cell.length_a   1.000
_cell.length_b   1.000
_cell.length_c   1.000
_cell.angle_alpha   90.00
_cell.angle_beta   90.00
_cell.angle_gamma   90.00
#
_symmetry.space_group_name_H-M   'P 1'
#
loop_
_entity.id
_entity.type
_entity.pdbx_description
1 polymer ?
#
loop_
_entity_poly.entity_id
_entity_poly.type
_entity_poly.pdbx_seq_one_letter_code
_entity_poly.pdbx_strand_id
1 'polypeptide(L)'
;MKSVSIFAMPKDLPEEDRLERRRMVLRLGLAWLIMMQVMMFAAPGYFKHRYVGTDIQESLEVALVFLNWVGLLLTVPILLYCAMPIWKGLFGADRDFSHRHGMINMNLPVTLGIIVAFIPSVHTTLYHHGEVYYDSIAMFIAFLLTARYLEYIAVQSSYISNDSALLDKINQYRSLDTAHSDRYAFYFVILQIVLAVISGLVWYFYIDQSHALAVTVSLFVMSCPCAMAMSVPTAYAAARTILLNHRQDTEIDLEFSESVLARTRKTARFCLNVSIVFHLLMAPFAMIGIVSPWLAAIIMFVSSLWVGLMGLRLYKRFRKELEVIQLRLSNDERLTVA
;
A
#
# COMPACT_ATOMS: atom_id res chain seq x y z
N MET A 1 5.27 1.85 31.98
CA MET A 1 4.34 1.07 31.13
C MET A 1 5.08 0.61 29.87
N LYS A 2 5.01 -0.67 29.47
CA LYS A 2 5.67 -1.15 28.24
C LYS A 2 5.09 -0.42 27.03
N SER A 3 5.95 0.16 26.20
CA SER A 3 5.56 1.04 25.09
C SER A 3 4.70 0.29 24.07
N VAL A 4 3.47 0.77 23.86
CA VAL A 4 2.61 0.30 22.78
C VAL A 4 3.21 0.80 21.47
N SER A 5 3.79 -0.10 20.68
CA SER A 5 4.18 0.18 19.29
C SER A 5 2.96 0.67 18.52
N ILE A 6 3.13 1.56 17.53
CA ILE A 6 2.04 1.93 16.59
C ILE A 6 1.42 0.68 15.93
N PHE A 7 2.18 -0.43 15.88
CA PHE A 7 1.71 -1.69 15.30
C PHE A 7 1.19 -2.72 16.34
N ALA A 8 1.22 -2.39 17.63
CA ALA A 8 0.73 -3.27 18.67
C ALA A 8 -0.81 -3.31 18.69
N MET A 9 -1.37 -4.45 19.12
CA MET A 9 -2.81 -4.59 19.30
C MET A 9 -3.26 -3.80 20.55
N PRO A 10 -4.24 -2.88 20.44
CA PRO A 10 -4.86 -2.27 21.61
C PRO A 10 -5.52 -3.34 22.49
N LYS A 11 -5.43 -3.18 23.82
CA LYS A 11 -6.00 -4.17 24.77
C LYS A 11 -7.53 -4.18 24.73
N ASP A 12 -8.16 -3.03 24.50
CA ASP A 12 -9.61 -2.84 24.58
C ASP A 12 -10.28 -2.86 23.20
N LEU A 13 -9.66 -3.51 22.22
CA LEU A 13 -10.19 -3.59 20.86
C LEU A 13 -11.47 -4.46 20.84
N PRO A 14 -12.56 -4.04 20.17
CA PRO A 14 -13.78 -4.86 20.01
C PRO A 14 -13.49 -6.22 19.36
N GLU A 15 -14.28 -7.24 19.68
CA GLU A 15 -14.11 -8.60 19.11
C GLU A 15 -14.25 -8.62 17.58
N GLU A 16 -15.15 -7.81 17.01
CA GLU A 16 -15.34 -7.72 15.55
C GLU A 16 -14.06 -7.26 14.84
N ASP A 17 -13.41 -6.21 15.36
CA ASP A 17 -12.15 -5.66 14.84
C ASP A 17 -10.97 -6.64 15.01
N ARG A 18 -10.97 -7.44 16.10
CA ARG A 18 -9.98 -8.52 16.30
C ARG A 18 -10.14 -9.60 15.23
N LEU A 19 -11.37 -10.03 14.96
CA LEU A 19 -11.67 -11.04 13.95
C LEU A 19 -11.34 -10.53 12.55
N GLU A 20 -11.62 -9.27 12.25
CA GLU A 20 -11.22 -8.64 10.99
C GLU A 20 -9.70 -8.62 10.82
N ARG A 21 -8.95 -8.17 11.84
CA ARG A 21 -7.49 -8.19 11.82
C ARG A 21 -6.94 -9.60 11.56
N ARG A 22 -7.47 -10.62 12.23
CA ARG A 22 -7.09 -12.04 12.01
C ARG A 22 -7.35 -12.46 10.56
N ARG A 23 -8.51 -12.13 9.99
CA ARG A 23 -8.85 -12.43 8.59
C ARG A 23 -7.89 -11.73 7.61
N MET A 24 -7.51 -10.48 7.87
CA MET A 24 -6.53 -9.76 7.06
C MET A 24 -5.15 -10.43 7.10
N VAL A 25 -4.69 -10.86 8.28
CA VAL A 25 -3.42 -11.59 8.42
C VAL A 25 -3.44 -12.91 7.67
N LEU A 26 -4.54 -13.67 7.74
CA LEU A 26 -4.67 -14.93 7.00
C LEU A 26 -4.65 -14.71 5.48
N ARG A 27 -5.37 -13.71 4.97
CA ARG A 27 -5.34 -13.33 3.54
C ARG A 27 -3.95 -12.89 3.11
N LEU A 28 -3.27 -12.10 3.95
CA LEU A 28 -1.92 -11.62 3.71
C LEU A 28 -0.93 -12.80 3.63
N GLY A 29 -0.94 -13.68 4.63
CA GLY A 29 -0.06 -14.85 4.68
C GLY A 29 -0.26 -15.77 3.48
N LEU A 30 -1.53 -16.04 3.12
CA LEU A 30 -1.86 -16.85 1.94
C LEU A 30 -1.41 -16.17 0.64
N ALA A 31 -1.64 -14.87 0.49
CA ALA A 31 -1.24 -14.12 -0.69
C ALA A 31 0.29 -14.16 -0.90
N TRP A 32 1.08 -13.97 0.16
CA TRP A 32 2.55 -14.06 0.08
C TRP A 32 3.04 -15.47 -0.25
N LEU A 33 2.46 -16.50 0.37
CA LEU A 33 2.85 -17.89 0.11
C LEU A 33 2.59 -18.26 -1.35
N ILE A 34 1.38 -18.00 -1.84
CA ILE A 34 1.03 -18.30 -3.23
C ILE A 34 1.85 -17.42 -4.19
N MET A 35 2.06 -16.14 -3.90
CA MET A 35 2.92 -15.26 -4.71
C MET A 35 4.33 -15.85 -4.90
N MET A 36 4.95 -16.36 -3.84
CA MET A 36 6.27 -17.00 -3.95
C MET A 36 6.23 -18.20 -4.89
N GLN A 37 5.18 -19.02 -4.80
CA GLN A 37 5.04 -20.17 -5.69
C GLN A 37 4.80 -19.77 -7.14
N VAL A 38 3.91 -18.82 -7.40
CA VAL A 38 3.63 -18.35 -8.77
C VAL A 38 4.88 -17.71 -9.38
N MET A 39 5.64 -16.93 -8.61
CA MET A 39 6.90 -16.35 -9.09
C MET A 39 7.95 -17.41 -9.40
N MET A 40 8.07 -18.45 -8.56
CA MET A 40 8.95 -19.58 -8.83
C MET A 40 8.61 -20.27 -10.16
N PHE A 41 7.32 -20.45 -10.47
CA PHE A 41 6.87 -21.06 -11.72
C PHE A 41 6.96 -20.12 -12.94
N ALA A 42 6.87 -18.80 -12.74
CA ALA A 42 7.03 -17.82 -13.81
C ALA A 42 8.50 -17.55 -14.18
N ALA A 43 9.44 -17.80 -13.25
CA ALA A 43 10.86 -17.49 -13.44
C ALA A 43 11.48 -18.02 -14.74
N PRO A 44 11.23 -19.27 -15.19
CA PRO A 44 11.78 -19.77 -16.45
C PRO A 44 11.36 -18.95 -17.67
N GLY A 45 10.16 -18.33 -17.64
CA GLY A 45 9.65 -17.49 -18.73
C GLY A 45 10.53 -16.26 -18.97
N TYR A 46 11.02 -15.62 -17.91
CA TYR A 46 11.90 -14.46 -18.01
C TYR A 46 13.29 -14.79 -18.58
N PHE A 47 13.76 -16.01 -18.36
CA PHE A 47 15.05 -16.48 -18.87
C PHE A 47 14.97 -17.17 -20.24
N LYS A 48 13.77 -17.29 -20.83
CA LYS A 48 13.54 -17.97 -22.13
C LYS A 48 14.49 -17.47 -23.23
N HIS A 49 14.73 -16.17 -23.30
CA HIS A 49 15.58 -15.54 -24.31
C HIS A 49 17.03 -16.09 -24.32
N ARG A 50 17.52 -16.62 -23.19
CA ARG A 50 18.88 -17.14 -23.05
C ARG A 50 19.07 -18.54 -23.65
N TYR A 51 17.97 -19.24 -23.95
CA TYR A 51 17.97 -20.61 -24.45
C TYR A 51 17.55 -20.70 -25.93
N VAL A 52 17.33 -19.57 -26.59
CA VAL A 52 16.97 -19.52 -28.01
C VAL A 52 18.11 -20.12 -28.85
N GLY A 53 17.79 -21.08 -29.72
CA GLY A 53 18.75 -21.78 -30.58
C GLY A 53 19.50 -22.94 -29.92
N THR A 54 19.11 -23.35 -28.70
CA THR A 54 19.65 -24.54 -28.02
C THR A 54 18.67 -25.70 -28.10
N ASP A 55 19.16 -26.94 -27.99
CA ASP A 55 18.33 -28.16 -27.96
C ASP A 55 17.32 -28.18 -26.79
N ILE A 56 17.53 -27.32 -25.79
CA ILE A 56 16.67 -27.18 -24.60
C ILE A 56 15.40 -26.35 -24.92
N GLN A 57 15.41 -25.54 -25.98
CA GLN A 57 14.33 -24.58 -26.28
C GLN A 57 12.95 -25.24 -26.37
N GLU A 58 12.83 -26.35 -27.11
CA GLU A 58 11.56 -27.04 -27.31
C GLU A 58 11.03 -27.62 -25.99
N SER A 59 11.91 -28.25 -25.21
CA SER A 59 11.56 -28.78 -23.88
C SER A 59 11.11 -27.68 -22.90
N LEU A 60 11.73 -26.50 -22.98
CA LEU A 60 11.39 -25.34 -22.16
C LEU A 60 10.02 -24.79 -22.53
N GLU A 61 9.67 -24.70 -23.81
CA GLU A 61 8.36 -24.20 -24.25
C GLU A 61 7.22 -25.09 -23.78
N VAL A 62 7.37 -26.41 -23.87
CA VAL A 62 6.39 -27.37 -23.33
C VAL A 62 6.27 -27.23 -21.82
N ALA A 63 7.39 -27.10 -21.11
CA ALA A 63 7.38 -26.87 -19.67
C ALA A 63 6.67 -25.55 -19.30
N LEU A 64 6.92 -24.45 -20.04
CA LEU A 64 6.27 -23.16 -19.81
C LEU A 64 4.76 -23.24 -19.96
N VAL A 65 4.24 -23.98 -20.94
CA VAL A 65 2.78 -24.19 -21.06
C VAL A 65 2.21 -24.85 -19.81
N PHE A 66 2.84 -25.91 -19.31
CA PHE A 66 2.43 -26.57 -18.07
C PHE A 66 2.50 -25.63 -16.86
N LEU A 67 3.60 -24.87 -16.74
CA LEU A 67 3.80 -23.90 -15.66
C LEU A 67 2.77 -22.77 -15.70
N ASN A 68 2.33 -22.34 -16.88
CA ASN A 68 1.27 -21.33 -17.04
C ASN A 68 -0.08 -21.84 -16.50
N TRP A 69 -0.42 -23.11 -16.72
CA TRP A 69 -1.61 -23.74 -16.14
C TRP A 69 -1.53 -23.80 -14.61
N VAL A 70 -0.35 -24.14 -14.06
CA VAL A 70 -0.12 -24.11 -12.62
C VAL A 70 -0.25 -22.68 -12.07
N GLY A 71 0.31 -21.69 -12.78
CA GLY A 71 0.18 -20.27 -12.45
C GLY A 71 -1.28 -19.82 -12.41
N LEU A 72 -2.08 -20.19 -13.41
CA LEU A 72 -3.52 -19.93 -13.45
C LEU A 72 -4.23 -20.55 -12.23
N LEU A 73 -4.01 -21.84 -11.98
CA LEU A 73 -4.62 -22.57 -10.86
C LEU A 73 -4.32 -21.90 -9.51
N LEU A 74 -3.08 -21.44 -9.31
CA LEU A 74 -2.66 -20.78 -8.08
C LEU A 74 -3.17 -19.33 -7.97
N THR A 75 -3.30 -18.61 -9.08
CA THR A 75 -3.78 -17.21 -9.04
C THR A 75 -5.29 -17.11 -8.79
N VAL A 76 -6.10 -18.10 -9.18
CA VAL A 76 -7.55 -18.12 -8.92
C VAL A 76 -7.91 -17.95 -7.43
N PRO A 77 -7.39 -18.72 -6.47
CA PRO A 77 -7.72 -18.54 -5.05
C PRO A 77 -7.24 -17.20 -4.49
N ILE A 78 -6.13 -16.63 -4.99
CA ILE A 78 -5.73 -15.26 -4.64
C ILE A 78 -6.82 -14.27 -5.08
N LEU A 79 -7.30 -14.38 -6.32
CA LEU A 79 -8.32 -13.48 -6.86
C LEU A 79 -9.65 -13.61 -6.11
N LEU A 80 -10.08 -14.82 -5.80
CA LEU A 80 -11.38 -15.04 -5.15
C LEU A 80 -11.37 -14.72 -3.65
N TYR A 81 -10.31 -15.08 -2.93
CA TYR A 81 -10.26 -14.94 -1.48
C TYR A 81 -9.42 -13.77 -0.99
N CYS A 82 -8.19 -13.63 -1.47
CA CYS A 82 -7.27 -12.59 -1.01
C CYS A 82 -7.67 -11.20 -1.52
N ALA A 83 -8.09 -11.09 -2.78
CA ALA A 83 -8.53 -9.83 -3.37
C ALA A 83 -9.98 -9.43 -3.02
N MET A 84 -10.71 -10.24 -2.22
CA MET A 84 -12.08 -9.93 -1.77
C MET A 84 -12.27 -8.52 -1.19
N PRO A 85 -11.36 -7.97 -0.35
CA PRO A 85 -11.49 -6.60 0.14
C PRO A 85 -11.47 -5.53 -0.98
N ILE A 86 -10.73 -5.80 -2.06
CA ILE A 86 -10.61 -4.91 -3.22
C ILE A 86 -11.94 -4.93 -4.00
N TRP A 87 -12.47 -6.12 -4.27
CA TRP A 87 -13.76 -6.29 -4.98
C TRP A 87 -14.91 -5.63 -4.23
N LYS A 88 -15.02 -5.86 -2.92
CA LYS A 88 -16.09 -5.28 -2.09
C LYS A 88 -16.10 -3.76 -2.14
N GLY A 89 -14.93 -3.15 -2.19
CA GLY A 89 -14.80 -1.69 -2.27
C GLY A 89 -15.16 -1.10 -3.64
N LEU A 90 -15.31 -1.90 -4.69
CA LEU A 90 -15.83 -1.47 -6.00
C LEU A 90 -17.36 -1.57 -6.06
N PHE A 91 -17.93 -2.67 -5.56
CA PHE A 91 -19.37 -2.96 -5.70
C PHE A 91 -20.26 -2.28 -4.63
N GLY A 92 -19.68 -1.46 -3.74
CA GLY A 92 -20.47 -0.64 -2.79
C GLY A 92 -21.27 -1.45 -1.77
N ALA A 93 -20.95 -2.73 -1.58
CA ALA A 93 -21.68 -3.64 -0.71
C ALA A 93 -21.54 -3.30 0.80
N ASP A 94 -20.70 -2.33 1.16
CA ASP A 94 -20.55 -1.86 2.54
C ASP A 94 -20.30 -0.33 2.57
N ARG A 95 -21.39 0.44 2.71
CA ARG A 95 -21.32 1.92 2.82
C ARG A 95 -20.74 2.38 4.17
N ASP A 96 -20.82 1.56 5.22
CA ASP A 96 -20.34 1.91 6.57
C ASP A 96 -18.80 1.82 6.67
N PHE A 97 -18.16 0.87 5.98
CA PHE A 97 -16.70 0.74 5.93
C PHE A 97 -16.02 1.87 5.12
N SER A 98 -16.66 2.30 4.02
CA SER A 98 -16.15 3.36 3.14
C SER A 98 -16.13 4.75 3.80
N HIS A 99 -17.13 5.06 4.64
CA HIS A 99 -17.24 6.36 5.31
C HIS A 99 -16.27 6.55 6.49
N ARG A 100 -15.86 5.46 7.17
CA ARG A 100 -14.95 5.52 8.33
C ARG A 100 -13.46 5.59 7.96
N HIS A 101 -13.09 5.18 6.74
CA HIS A 101 -11.69 4.98 6.34
C HIS A 101 -11.24 5.79 5.09
N GLY A 102 -11.99 6.80 4.64
CA GLY A 102 -11.56 7.66 3.51
C GLY A 102 -11.41 6.91 2.18
N MET A 103 -12.11 5.78 2.02
CA MET A 103 -11.98 4.93 0.84
C MET A 103 -12.97 5.36 -0.23
N ILE A 104 -12.71 6.49 -0.88
CA ILE A 104 -13.42 6.87 -2.11
C ILE A 104 -12.45 6.67 -3.30
N ASN A 105 -12.77 5.69 -4.15
CA ASN A 105 -12.26 5.47 -5.52
C ASN A 105 -10.82 4.93 -5.76
N MET A 106 -10.09 4.47 -4.74
CA MET A 106 -8.75 3.87 -4.95
C MET A 106 -8.76 2.42 -5.46
N ASN A 107 -9.89 1.71 -5.37
CA ASN A 107 -9.96 0.29 -5.77
C ASN A 107 -10.16 0.13 -7.28
N LEU A 108 -10.66 1.14 -7.97
CA LEU A 108 -10.94 1.09 -9.40
C LEU A 108 -9.68 0.79 -10.25
N PRO A 109 -8.55 1.51 -10.09
CA PRO A 109 -7.36 1.28 -10.92
C PRO A 109 -6.72 -0.07 -10.62
N VAL A 110 -6.74 -0.47 -9.34
CA VAL A 110 -6.26 -1.77 -8.86
C VAL A 110 -7.06 -2.89 -9.53
N THR A 111 -8.39 -2.81 -9.48
CA THR A 111 -9.28 -3.80 -10.11
C THR A 111 -9.08 -3.83 -11.61
N LEU A 112 -9.00 -2.68 -12.27
CA LEU A 112 -8.73 -2.61 -13.71
C LEU A 112 -7.39 -3.26 -14.07
N GLY A 113 -6.32 -2.97 -13.32
CA GLY A 113 -5.02 -3.60 -13.53
C GLY A 113 -5.04 -5.12 -13.39
N ILE A 114 -5.74 -5.63 -12.36
CA ILE A 114 -5.92 -7.08 -12.18
C ILE A 114 -6.66 -7.68 -13.37
N ILE A 115 -7.75 -7.06 -13.83
CA ILE A 115 -8.57 -7.55 -14.96
C ILE A 115 -7.77 -7.52 -16.27
N VAL A 116 -7.08 -6.41 -16.55
CA VAL A 116 -6.27 -6.19 -17.76
C VAL A 116 -5.07 -7.15 -17.82
N ALA A 117 -4.53 -7.55 -16.67
CA ALA A 117 -3.50 -8.58 -16.63
C ALA A 117 -4.08 -10.00 -16.73
N PHE A 118 -5.20 -10.26 -16.04
CA PHE A 118 -5.72 -11.62 -15.87
C PHE A 118 -6.40 -12.16 -17.12
N ILE A 119 -7.32 -11.41 -17.73
CA ILE A 119 -8.08 -11.88 -18.90
C ILE A 119 -7.14 -12.28 -20.04
N PRO A 120 -6.17 -11.45 -20.43
CA PRO A 120 -5.26 -11.81 -21.51
C PRO A 120 -4.30 -12.94 -21.12
N SER A 121 -3.88 -13.04 -19.85
CA SER A 121 -3.07 -14.18 -19.38
C SER A 121 -3.83 -15.50 -19.49
N VAL A 122 -5.12 -15.52 -19.15
CA VAL A 122 -5.99 -16.69 -19.33
C VAL A 122 -6.12 -17.02 -20.80
N HIS A 123 -6.37 -16.03 -21.64
CA HIS A 123 -6.42 -16.22 -23.09
C HIS A 123 -5.11 -16.85 -23.62
N THR A 124 -3.95 -16.28 -23.30
CA THR A 124 -2.63 -16.82 -23.64
C THR A 124 -2.44 -18.27 -23.14
N THR A 125 -2.93 -18.58 -21.94
CA THR A 125 -2.79 -19.94 -21.36
C THR A 125 -3.60 -20.97 -22.14
N LEU A 126 -4.79 -20.59 -22.61
CA LEU A 126 -5.69 -21.46 -23.38
C LEU A 126 -5.24 -21.65 -24.83
N TYR A 127 -4.70 -20.61 -25.47
CA TYR A 127 -4.29 -20.64 -26.87
C TYR A 127 -2.77 -20.85 -27.08
N HIS A 128 -2.00 -20.94 -26.00
CA HIS A 128 -0.55 -21.17 -26.01
C HIS A 128 0.28 -20.11 -26.77
N HIS A 129 -0.26 -18.90 -26.93
CA HIS A 129 0.37 -17.82 -27.67
C HIS A 129 0.45 -16.54 -26.83
N GLY A 130 1.67 -16.05 -26.60
CA GLY A 130 1.94 -14.80 -25.89
C GLY A 130 2.55 -15.00 -24.50
N GLU A 131 2.62 -13.91 -23.74
CA GLU A 131 3.11 -13.89 -22.36
C GLU A 131 1.97 -13.90 -21.35
N VAL A 132 2.24 -14.41 -20.15
CA VAL A 132 1.31 -14.43 -19.02
C VAL A 132 1.87 -13.61 -17.86
N TYR A 133 0.97 -13.04 -17.04
CA TYR A 133 1.31 -12.10 -15.97
C TYR A 133 0.71 -12.52 -14.62
N TYR A 134 0.54 -13.83 -14.39
CA TYR A 134 -0.01 -14.37 -13.14
C TYR A 134 0.83 -14.02 -11.91
N ASP A 135 2.16 -14.02 -12.06
CA ASP A 135 3.14 -13.62 -11.05
C ASP A 135 2.98 -12.15 -10.66
N SER A 136 2.77 -11.29 -11.65
CA SER A 136 2.58 -9.86 -11.48
C SER A 136 1.29 -9.56 -10.73
N ILE A 137 0.21 -10.29 -11.04
CA ILE A 137 -1.07 -10.22 -10.31
C ILE A 137 -0.90 -10.67 -8.86
N ALA A 138 -0.29 -11.84 -8.64
CA ALA A 138 -0.09 -12.39 -7.30
C ALA A 138 0.78 -11.46 -6.44
N MET A 139 1.86 -10.92 -7.01
CA MET A 139 2.74 -9.97 -6.36
C MET A 139 2.04 -8.65 -6.03
N PHE A 140 1.30 -8.11 -6.99
CA PHE A 140 0.54 -6.88 -6.79
C PHE A 140 -0.46 -7.02 -5.63
N ILE A 141 -1.22 -8.12 -5.58
CA ILE A 141 -2.20 -8.37 -4.51
C ILE A 141 -1.50 -8.56 -3.16
N ALA A 142 -0.40 -9.33 -3.10
CA ALA A 142 0.34 -9.54 -1.86
C ALA A 142 0.91 -8.22 -1.29
N PHE A 143 1.53 -7.39 -2.12
CA PHE A 143 2.08 -6.10 -1.70
C PHE A 143 0.99 -5.09 -1.35
N LEU A 144 -0.10 -5.05 -2.11
CA LEU A 144 -1.23 -4.17 -1.82
C LEU A 144 -1.88 -4.54 -0.48
N LEU A 145 -2.13 -5.84 -0.22
CA LEU A 145 -2.64 -6.31 1.06
C LEU A 145 -1.69 -5.98 2.21
N THR A 146 -0.38 -6.01 1.97
CA THR A 146 0.62 -5.60 2.96
C THR A 146 0.48 -4.12 3.30
N ALA A 147 0.44 -3.25 2.29
CA ALA A 147 0.27 -1.81 2.47
C ALA A 147 -1.05 -1.50 3.21
N ARG A 148 -2.16 -2.14 2.80
CA ARG A 148 -3.46 -2.00 3.45
C ARG A 148 -3.48 -2.51 4.89
N TYR A 149 -2.77 -3.60 5.18
CA TYR A 149 -2.66 -4.12 6.53
C TYR A 149 -1.85 -3.18 7.43
N LEU A 150 -0.76 -2.60 6.93
CA LEU A 150 0.02 -1.59 7.66
C LEU A 150 -0.82 -0.34 7.94
N GLU A 151 -1.56 0.14 6.95
CA GLU A 151 -2.53 1.23 7.08
C GLU A 151 -3.59 0.92 8.14
N TYR A 152 -4.20 -0.26 8.06
CA TYR A 152 -5.23 -0.73 8.99
C TYR A 152 -4.74 -0.72 10.43
N ILE A 153 -3.55 -1.28 10.71
CA ILE A 153 -3.02 -1.30 12.07
C ILE A 153 -2.65 0.12 12.54
N ALA A 154 -2.07 0.95 11.66
CA ALA A 154 -1.74 2.33 12.01
C ALA A 154 -2.99 3.10 12.44
N VAL A 155 -4.10 2.95 11.72
CA VAL A 155 -5.39 3.52 12.12
C VAL A 155 -5.93 2.85 13.38
N GLN A 156 -5.88 1.53 13.51
CA GLN A 156 -6.41 0.80 14.67
C GLN A 156 -5.69 1.12 16.00
N SER A 157 -4.42 1.52 15.96
CA SER A 157 -3.72 2.08 17.13
C SER A 157 -4.42 3.30 17.73
N SER A 158 -5.40 3.86 16.99
CA SER A 158 -6.21 5.00 17.37
C SER A 158 -7.43 4.69 18.27
N TYR A 159 -7.51 3.55 18.97
CA TYR A 159 -8.74 3.13 19.68
C TYR A 159 -8.73 3.26 21.22
N ILE A 160 -7.86 4.11 21.80
CA ILE A 160 -7.71 4.22 23.26
C ILE A 160 -8.33 5.53 23.82
N SER A 161 -9.32 5.33 24.72
CA SER A 161 -9.89 6.07 25.88
C SER A 161 -10.09 7.62 25.96
N ASN A 162 -11.34 7.97 26.31
CA ASN A 162 -11.98 9.05 27.11
C ASN A 162 -11.63 10.55 27.00
N ASP A 163 -10.53 11.00 26.39
CA ASP A 163 -10.31 12.45 26.24
C ASP A 163 -10.91 12.99 24.94
N SER A 164 -12.22 13.20 24.95
CA SER A 164 -13.03 13.52 23.75
C SER A 164 -12.56 14.76 23.01
N ALA A 165 -12.21 15.85 23.71
CA ALA A 165 -11.95 17.14 23.07
C ALA A 165 -10.62 17.18 22.28
N LEU A 166 -9.52 16.64 22.84
CA LEU A 166 -8.24 16.57 22.15
C LEU A 166 -8.31 15.57 20.98
N LEU A 167 -9.00 14.44 21.18
CA LEU A 167 -9.22 13.44 20.14
C LEU A 167 -10.00 14.00 18.96
N ASP A 168 -11.07 14.75 19.23
CA ASP A 168 -11.88 15.38 18.19
C ASP A 168 -11.05 16.38 17.39
N LYS A 169 -10.20 17.18 18.06
CA LYS A 169 -9.28 18.11 17.40
C LYS A 169 -8.27 17.39 16.50
N ILE A 170 -7.66 16.29 16.98
CA ILE A 170 -6.72 15.48 16.18
C ILE A 170 -7.44 14.84 14.98
N ASN A 171 -8.63 14.28 15.20
CA ASN A 171 -9.43 13.63 14.16
C ASN A 171 -9.89 14.61 13.09
N GLN A 172 -10.27 15.83 13.47
CA GLN A 172 -10.63 16.90 12.55
C GLN A 172 -9.45 17.24 11.63
N TYR A 173 -8.27 17.53 12.20
CA TYR A 173 -7.07 17.82 11.39
C TYR A 173 -6.70 16.65 10.47
N ARG A 174 -6.76 15.42 10.98
CA ARG A 174 -6.52 14.20 10.20
C ARG A 174 -7.48 14.12 9.01
N SER A 175 -8.79 14.27 9.23
CA SER A 175 -9.79 14.16 8.17
C SER A 175 -9.61 15.20 7.07
N LEU A 176 -9.23 16.42 7.43
CA LEU A 176 -8.99 17.51 6.46
C LEU A 176 -7.78 17.20 5.58
N ASP A 177 -6.67 16.78 6.19
CA ASP A 177 -5.46 16.43 5.45
C ASP A 177 -5.65 15.12 4.64
N THR A 178 -6.42 14.16 5.13
CA THR A 178 -6.81 12.95 4.38
C THR A 178 -7.62 13.32 3.14
N ALA A 179 -8.67 14.15 3.27
CA ALA A 179 -9.48 14.58 2.13
C ALA A 179 -8.64 15.34 1.07
N HIS A 180 -7.66 16.12 1.51
CA HIS A 180 -6.73 16.80 0.62
C HIS A 180 -5.80 15.81 -0.11
N SER A 181 -5.23 14.85 0.62
CA SER A 181 -4.40 13.76 0.07
C SER A 181 -5.16 12.91 -0.94
N ASP A 182 -6.39 12.52 -0.61
CA ASP A 182 -7.25 11.69 -1.46
C ASP A 182 -7.61 12.41 -2.77
N ARG A 183 -7.84 13.72 -2.72
CA ARG A 183 -8.07 14.52 -3.93
C ARG A 183 -6.87 14.49 -4.88
N TYR A 184 -5.65 14.65 -4.38
CA TYR A 184 -4.45 14.55 -5.23
C TYR A 184 -4.25 13.14 -5.76
N ALA A 185 -4.43 12.13 -4.90
CA ALA A 185 -4.34 10.72 -5.29
C ALA A 185 -5.34 10.41 -6.42
N PHE A 186 -6.56 10.94 -6.35
CA PHE A 186 -7.58 10.75 -7.38
C PHE A 186 -7.18 11.34 -8.74
N TYR A 187 -6.71 12.60 -8.78
CA TYR A 187 -6.24 13.21 -10.03
C TYR A 187 -5.02 12.49 -10.59
N PHE A 188 -4.08 12.10 -9.73
CA PHE A 188 -2.91 11.31 -10.12
C PHE A 188 -3.31 9.97 -10.76
N VAL A 189 -4.27 9.27 -10.15
CA VAL A 189 -4.81 8.01 -10.66
C VAL A 189 -5.42 8.18 -12.05
N ILE A 190 -6.28 9.20 -12.23
CA ILE A 190 -6.92 9.45 -13.54
C ILE A 190 -5.84 9.71 -14.59
N LEU A 191 -4.85 10.55 -14.29
CA LEU A 191 -3.73 10.81 -15.18
C LEU A 191 -3.01 9.52 -15.58
N GLN A 192 -2.68 8.65 -14.61
CA GLN A 192 -2.00 7.39 -14.88
C GLN A 192 -2.83 6.41 -15.70
N ILE A 193 -4.14 6.32 -15.46
CA ILE A 193 -5.04 5.48 -16.29
C ILE A 193 -5.05 5.98 -17.74
N VAL A 194 -5.16 7.29 -17.93
CA VAL A 194 -5.12 7.89 -19.28
C VAL A 194 -3.79 7.59 -19.96
N LEU A 195 -2.67 7.76 -19.26
CA LEU A 195 -1.34 7.40 -19.77
C LEU A 195 -1.23 5.90 -20.10
N ALA A 196 -1.75 5.02 -19.24
CA ALA A 196 -1.75 3.57 -19.47
C ALA A 196 -2.48 3.18 -20.75
N VAL A 197 -3.68 3.74 -20.96
CA VAL A 197 -4.49 3.47 -22.16
C VAL A 197 -3.78 4.03 -23.41
N ILE A 198 -3.31 5.27 -23.36
CA ILE A 198 -2.63 5.89 -24.52
C ILE A 198 -1.36 5.12 -24.87
N SER A 199 -0.49 4.83 -23.88
CA SER A 199 0.74 4.08 -24.11
C SER A 199 0.47 2.66 -24.61
N GLY A 200 -0.53 1.97 -24.04
CA GLY A 200 -0.93 0.66 -24.51
C GLY A 200 -1.36 0.65 -25.98
N LEU A 201 -2.19 1.62 -26.38
CA LEU A 201 -2.62 1.78 -27.77
C LEU A 201 -1.46 2.13 -28.71
N VAL A 202 -0.57 3.03 -28.29
CA VAL A 202 0.62 3.41 -29.09
C VAL A 202 1.52 2.21 -29.32
N TRP A 203 1.79 1.41 -28.28
CA TRP A 203 2.60 0.20 -28.41
C TRP A 203 1.94 -0.83 -29.30
N TYR A 204 0.62 -1.04 -29.15
CA TYR A 204 -0.13 -2.01 -29.93
C TYR A 204 -0.18 -1.67 -31.43
N PHE A 205 -0.34 -0.39 -31.78
CA PHE A 205 -0.48 0.02 -33.20
C PHE A 205 0.83 0.41 -33.88
N TYR A 206 1.83 0.92 -33.16
CA TYR A 206 3.00 1.56 -33.79
C TYR A 206 4.37 0.99 -33.42
N ILE A 207 4.51 0.25 -32.30
CA ILE A 207 5.83 -0.17 -31.78
C ILE A 207 5.97 -1.70 -31.82
N ASP A 208 5.30 -2.41 -30.91
CA ASP A 208 5.38 -3.85 -30.78
C ASP A 208 4.14 -4.37 -30.04
N GLN A 209 3.35 -5.19 -30.76
CA GLN A 209 2.14 -5.80 -30.24
C GLN A 209 2.40 -6.76 -29.08
N SER A 210 3.56 -7.43 -29.07
CA SER A 210 3.89 -8.42 -28.04
C SER A 210 4.17 -7.78 -26.67
N HIS A 211 4.79 -6.61 -26.66
CA HIS A 211 5.12 -5.86 -25.44
C HIS A 211 4.03 -4.90 -24.96
N ALA A 212 3.04 -4.59 -25.79
CA ALA A 212 1.98 -3.63 -25.47
C ALA A 212 1.24 -3.98 -24.16
N LEU A 213 1.01 -5.27 -23.91
CA LEU A 213 0.33 -5.72 -22.70
C LEU A 213 1.18 -5.52 -21.45
N ALA A 214 2.47 -5.84 -21.51
CA ALA A 214 3.41 -5.60 -20.41
C ALA A 214 3.44 -4.11 -20.01
N VAL A 215 3.51 -3.20 -20.99
CA VAL A 215 3.49 -1.75 -20.75
C VAL A 215 2.19 -1.32 -20.09
N THR A 216 1.06 -1.77 -20.63
CA THR A 216 -0.28 -1.41 -20.13
C THR A 216 -0.47 -1.88 -18.68
N VAL A 217 -0.17 -3.15 -18.40
CA VAL A 217 -0.28 -3.72 -17.05
C VAL A 217 0.68 -3.03 -16.08
N SER A 218 1.91 -2.74 -16.50
CA SER A 218 2.90 -2.04 -15.68
C SER A 218 2.40 -0.65 -15.24
N LEU A 219 1.82 0.13 -16.17
CA LEU A 219 1.25 1.45 -15.87
C LEU A 219 -0.01 1.35 -14.99
N PHE A 220 -0.89 0.38 -15.23
CA PHE A 220 -2.05 0.16 -14.34
C PHE A 220 -1.63 -0.23 -12.93
N VAL A 221 -0.65 -1.11 -12.79
CA VAL A 221 -0.08 -1.46 -11.48
C VAL A 221 0.44 -0.18 -10.82
N MET A 222 1.33 0.57 -11.49
CA MET A 222 1.90 1.85 -11.01
C MET A 222 0.86 2.91 -10.61
N SER A 223 -0.34 2.85 -11.16
CA SER A 223 -1.41 3.81 -10.86
C SER A 223 -1.93 3.74 -9.42
N CYS A 224 -1.74 2.63 -8.67
CA CYS A 224 -2.22 2.55 -7.28
C CYS A 224 -1.52 3.58 -6.37
N PRO A 225 -2.24 4.58 -5.83
CA PRO A 225 -1.66 5.63 -5.01
C PRO A 225 -1.55 5.18 -3.53
N CYS A 226 -1.22 3.92 -3.29
CA CYS A 226 -1.33 3.31 -1.96
C CYS A 226 -0.39 3.99 -0.93
N ALA A 227 0.80 4.43 -1.37
CA ALA A 227 1.72 5.23 -0.57
C ALA A 227 1.18 6.64 -0.23
N MET A 228 0.40 7.24 -1.13
CA MET A 228 -0.21 8.57 -0.92
C MET A 228 -1.32 8.48 0.13
N ALA A 229 -2.22 7.51 0.00
CA ALA A 229 -3.32 7.28 0.95
C ALA A 229 -2.82 6.99 2.37
N MET A 230 -1.71 6.27 2.51
CA MET A 230 -1.15 5.89 3.81
C MET A 230 -0.33 7.01 4.49
N SER A 231 0.01 8.10 3.78
CA SER A 231 0.90 9.16 4.27
C SER A 231 0.34 9.94 5.47
N VAL A 232 -0.93 10.33 5.40
CA VAL A 232 -1.65 11.02 6.47
C VAL A 232 -1.95 10.09 7.65
N PRO A 233 -2.64 8.94 7.50
CA PRO A 233 -3.01 8.10 8.64
C PRO A 233 -1.80 7.62 9.44
N THR A 234 -0.68 7.28 8.79
CA THR A 234 0.52 6.82 9.50
C THR A 234 1.17 7.94 10.31
N ALA A 235 1.26 9.16 9.76
CA ALA A 235 1.82 10.29 10.48
C ALA A 235 0.95 10.70 11.67
N TYR A 236 -0.38 10.67 11.51
CA TYR A 236 -1.33 10.99 12.57
C TYR A 236 -1.41 9.89 13.65
N ALA A 237 -1.25 8.62 13.30
CA ALA A 237 -1.13 7.53 14.26
C ALA A 237 0.07 7.73 15.21
N ALA A 238 1.20 8.18 14.66
CA ALA A 238 2.38 8.53 15.45
C ALA A 238 2.11 9.67 16.43
N ALA A 239 1.49 10.77 15.97
CA ALA A 239 1.11 11.89 16.84
C ALA A 239 0.13 11.47 17.92
N ARG A 240 -0.96 10.80 17.54
CA ARG A 240 -2.02 10.38 18.47
C ARG A 240 -1.47 9.51 19.59
N THR A 241 -0.60 8.55 19.27
CA THR A 241 0.02 7.68 20.28
C THR A 241 0.83 8.49 21.30
N ILE A 242 1.49 9.56 20.89
CA ILE A 242 2.29 10.40 21.79
C ILE A 242 1.39 11.30 22.64
N LEU A 243 0.42 11.95 22.00
CA LEU A 243 -0.46 12.92 22.66
C LEU A 243 -1.37 12.28 23.71
N LEU A 244 -1.81 11.04 23.49
CA LEU A 244 -2.66 10.33 24.47
C LEU A 244 -1.89 9.66 25.60
N ASN A 245 -0.60 9.39 25.39
CA ASN A 245 0.26 8.92 26.48
C ASN A 245 0.84 10.09 27.29
N HIS A 246 0.50 11.33 26.92
CA HIS A 246 0.89 12.54 27.63
C HIS A 246 -0.31 13.08 28.40
N ARG A 247 -0.18 13.28 29.72
CA ARG A 247 -1.24 13.83 30.56
C ARG A 247 -1.20 15.35 30.42
N GLN A 248 -2.28 15.96 29.93
CA GLN A 248 -2.44 17.41 29.82
C GLN A 248 -2.81 17.99 31.18
N ASP A 249 -1.83 18.46 31.96
CA ASP A 249 -2.07 19.16 33.22
C ASP A 249 -1.45 20.60 33.23
N THR A 250 -0.71 21.04 32.20
CA THR A 250 -0.01 22.37 32.19
C THR A 250 0.00 23.10 30.84
N GLU A 251 0.19 24.44 30.83
CA GLU A 251 0.39 25.29 29.62
C GLU A 251 1.50 24.78 28.67
N ILE A 252 2.55 24.18 29.22
CA ILE A 252 3.66 23.53 28.50
C ILE A 252 3.15 22.38 27.60
N ASP A 253 2.02 21.76 27.95
CA ASP A 253 1.44 20.64 27.20
C ASP A 253 0.70 21.10 25.93
N LEU A 254 0.24 22.35 25.88
CA LEU A 254 -0.45 22.91 24.72
C LEU A 254 0.55 23.21 23.59
N GLU A 255 1.67 23.87 23.91
CA GLU A 255 2.74 24.17 22.95
C GLU A 255 3.37 22.89 22.38
N PHE A 256 3.60 21.88 23.24
CA PHE A 256 4.07 20.58 22.79
C PHE A 256 3.08 19.93 21.82
N SER A 257 1.78 19.92 22.15
CA SER A 257 0.73 19.34 21.32
C SER A 257 0.63 19.99 19.93
N GLU A 258 0.71 21.32 19.88
CA GLU A 258 0.71 22.06 18.61
C GLU A 258 1.98 21.78 17.79
N SER A 259 3.14 21.71 18.44
CA SER A 259 4.41 21.39 17.77
C SER A 259 4.40 19.99 17.14
N VAL A 260 3.82 18.99 17.84
CA VAL A 260 3.64 17.62 17.35
C VAL A 260 2.73 17.62 16.13
N LEU A 261 1.57 18.28 16.21
CA LEU A 261 0.61 18.35 15.09
C LEU A 261 1.19 19.09 13.87
N ALA A 262 1.92 20.20 14.07
CA ALA A 262 2.54 20.94 12.98
C ALA A 262 3.60 20.09 12.25
N ARG A 263 4.44 19.36 13.00
CA ARG A 263 5.44 18.45 12.43
C ARG A 263 4.80 17.26 11.73
N THR A 264 3.73 16.69 12.29
CA THR A 264 2.96 15.62 11.65
C THR A 264 2.41 16.04 10.30
N ARG A 265 1.79 17.22 10.21
CA ARG A 265 1.28 17.77 8.93
C ARG A 265 2.39 17.98 7.91
N LYS A 266 3.51 18.54 8.34
CA LYS A 266 4.69 18.74 7.48
C LYS A 266 5.22 17.41 6.95
N THR A 267 5.34 16.39 7.80
CA THR A 267 5.79 15.05 7.41
C THR A 267 4.80 14.35 6.48
N ALA A 268 3.49 14.44 6.74
CA ALA A 268 2.47 13.85 5.87
C ALA A 268 2.53 14.45 4.46
N ARG A 269 2.54 15.78 4.34
CA ARG A 269 2.66 16.49 3.05
C ARG A 269 3.98 16.19 2.33
N PHE A 270 5.08 16.09 3.07
CA PHE A 270 6.36 15.70 2.51
C PHE A 270 6.31 14.28 1.92
N CYS A 271 5.75 13.31 2.65
CA CYS A 271 5.61 11.93 2.17
C CYS A 271 4.71 11.86 0.93
N LEU A 272 3.58 12.59 0.93
CA LEU A 272 2.68 12.70 -0.22
C LEU A 272 3.41 13.23 -1.45
N ASN A 273 4.09 14.38 -1.33
CA ASN A 273 4.79 15.01 -2.45
C ASN A 273 5.92 14.14 -3.00
N VAL A 274 6.72 13.52 -2.13
CA VAL A 274 7.79 12.59 -2.53
C VAL A 274 7.21 11.40 -3.29
N SER A 275 6.09 10.85 -2.82
CA SER A 275 5.42 9.74 -3.50
C SER A 275 4.91 10.14 -4.88
N ILE A 276 4.25 11.29 -5.01
CA ILE A 276 3.77 11.81 -6.30
C ILE A 276 4.93 11.99 -7.28
N VAL A 277 5.99 12.70 -6.87
CA VAL A 277 7.16 12.95 -7.72
C VAL A 277 7.81 11.65 -8.15
N PHE A 278 8.00 10.72 -7.22
CA PHE A 278 8.61 9.43 -7.53
C PHE A 278 7.83 8.65 -8.59
N HIS A 279 6.50 8.53 -8.46
CA HIS A 279 5.71 7.80 -9.45
C HIS A 279 5.62 8.53 -10.80
N LEU A 280 5.55 9.87 -10.80
CA LEU A 280 5.59 10.66 -12.04
C LEU A 280 6.93 10.52 -12.77
N LEU A 281 8.04 10.43 -12.04
CA LEU A 281 9.36 10.17 -12.63
C LEU A 281 9.49 8.74 -13.18
N MET A 282 8.84 7.77 -12.54
CA MET A 282 8.90 6.37 -12.98
C MET A 282 7.96 6.05 -14.16
N ALA A 283 6.86 6.78 -14.32
CA ALA A 283 5.89 6.53 -15.40
C ALA A 283 6.50 6.57 -16.81
N PRO A 284 7.36 7.53 -17.20
CA PRO A 284 8.04 7.51 -18.49
C PRO A 284 8.84 6.24 -18.76
N PHE A 285 9.52 5.68 -17.73
CA PHE A 285 10.28 4.43 -17.89
C PHE A 285 9.35 3.24 -18.17
N ALA A 286 8.15 3.22 -17.56
CA ALA A 286 7.14 2.23 -17.87
C ALA A 286 6.54 2.44 -19.28
N MET A 287 6.30 3.70 -19.70
CA MET A 287 5.81 4.03 -21.05
C MET A 287 6.79 3.62 -22.16
N ILE A 288 8.09 3.65 -21.89
CA ILE A 288 9.16 3.19 -22.81
C ILE A 288 9.32 1.65 -22.74
N GLY A 289 8.60 0.95 -21.87
CA GLY A 289 8.65 -0.52 -21.77
C GLY A 289 9.87 -1.06 -21.03
N ILE A 290 10.62 -0.22 -20.31
CA ILE A 290 11.76 -0.66 -19.49
C ILE A 290 11.28 -1.37 -18.21
N VAL A 291 10.13 -0.95 -17.69
CA VAL A 291 9.60 -1.44 -16.41
C VAL A 291 8.57 -2.54 -16.66
N SER A 292 8.94 -3.77 -16.31
CA SER A 292 8.02 -4.90 -16.32
C SER A 292 6.95 -4.78 -15.21
N PRO A 293 5.78 -5.43 -15.36
CA PRO A 293 4.71 -5.40 -14.37
C PRO A 293 5.11 -5.82 -12.94
N TRP A 294 5.91 -6.87 -12.79
CA TRP A 294 6.41 -7.29 -11.47
C TRP A 294 7.37 -6.26 -10.86
N LEU A 295 8.20 -5.61 -11.68
CA LEU A 295 9.11 -4.56 -11.22
C LEU A 295 8.32 -3.33 -10.76
N ALA A 296 7.26 -2.96 -11.50
CA ALA A 296 6.32 -1.93 -11.08
C ALA A 296 5.73 -2.22 -9.69
N ALA A 297 5.27 -3.46 -9.45
CA ALA A 297 4.73 -3.84 -8.14
C ALA A 297 5.76 -3.66 -6.99
N ILE A 298 7.03 -4.04 -7.21
CA ILE A 298 8.10 -3.83 -6.23
C ILE A 298 8.34 -2.35 -5.97
N ILE A 299 8.45 -1.53 -7.02
CA ILE A 299 8.67 -0.08 -6.93
C ILE A 299 7.61 0.59 -6.02
N MET A 300 6.35 0.19 -6.19
CA MET A 300 5.23 0.72 -5.39
C MET A 300 5.24 0.24 -3.95
N PHE A 301 5.60 -1.03 -3.75
CA PHE A 301 5.74 -1.59 -2.41
C PHE A 301 6.83 -0.87 -1.63
N VAL A 302 7.98 -0.61 -2.26
CA VAL A 302 9.08 0.15 -1.68
C VAL A 302 8.65 1.58 -1.31
N SER A 303 7.90 2.26 -2.19
CA SER A 303 7.36 3.59 -1.89
C SER A 303 6.43 3.58 -0.66
N SER A 304 5.55 2.59 -0.57
CA SER A 304 4.62 2.44 0.57
C SER A 304 5.35 2.11 1.87
N LEU A 305 6.35 1.24 1.82
CA LEU A 305 7.17 0.88 2.98
C LEU A 305 7.98 2.09 3.48
N TRP A 306 8.53 2.90 2.58
CA TRP A 306 9.22 4.14 2.93
C TRP A 306 8.32 5.10 3.72
N VAL A 307 7.07 5.29 3.28
CA VAL A 307 6.09 6.12 4.00
C VAL A 307 5.78 5.55 5.39
N GLY A 308 5.60 4.23 5.50
CA GLY A 308 5.44 3.55 6.79
C GLY A 308 6.63 3.78 7.73
N LEU A 309 7.86 3.68 7.20
CA LEU A 309 9.10 3.94 7.94
C LEU A 309 9.21 5.40 8.39
N MET A 310 8.73 6.37 7.60
CA MET A 310 8.67 7.77 8.01
C MET A 310 7.76 7.97 9.22
N GLY A 311 6.59 7.34 9.25
CA GLY A 311 5.70 7.37 10.42
C GLY A 311 6.36 6.78 11.68
N LEU A 312 7.06 5.65 11.53
CA LEU A 312 7.84 5.05 12.61
C LEU A 312 8.98 5.95 13.12
N ARG A 313 9.72 6.59 12.21
CA ARG A 313 10.79 7.53 12.57
C ARG A 313 10.22 8.75 13.29
N LEU A 314 9.08 9.26 12.84
CA LEU A 314 8.37 10.38 13.46
C LEU A 314 7.96 10.04 14.91
N TYR A 315 7.35 8.87 15.12
CA TYR A 315 7.01 8.39 16.46
C TYR A 315 8.22 8.27 17.39
N LYS A 316 9.31 7.64 16.92
CA LYS A 316 10.54 7.49 17.71
C LYS A 316 11.12 8.85 18.10
N ARG A 317 11.01 9.86 17.23
CA ARG A 317 11.46 11.22 17.51
C ARG A 317 10.62 11.89 18.59
N PHE A 318 9.30 11.89 18.44
CA PHE A 318 8.40 12.47 19.43
C PHE A 318 8.51 11.80 20.79
N ARG A 319 8.71 10.47 20.83
CA ARG A 319 8.94 9.75 22.07
C ARG A 319 10.19 10.24 22.81
N LYS A 320 11.31 10.43 22.11
CA LYS A 320 12.54 10.95 22.72
C LYS A 320 12.35 12.38 23.25
N GLU A 321 11.64 13.21 22.50
CA GLU A 321 11.33 14.59 22.92
C GLU A 321 10.47 14.58 24.20
N LEU A 322 9.47 13.70 24.26
CA LEU A 322 8.62 13.51 25.44
C LEU A 322 9.42 13.02 26.66
N GLU A 323 10.31 12.05 26.50
CA GLU A 323 11.19 11.55 27.58
C GLU A 323 12.07 12.67 28.15
N VAL A 324 12.57 13.59 27.31
CA VAL A 324 13.36 14.74 27.76
C VAL A 324 12.52 15.75 28.54
N ILE A 325 11.29 16.03 28.10
CA ILE A 325 10.37 16.96 28.79
C ILE A 325 10.02 16.41 30.17
N GLN A 326 9.68 15.12 30.26
CA GLN A 326 9.36 14.46 31.53
C GLN A 326 10.53 14.49 32.52
N LEU A 327 11.77 14.29 32.02
CA LEU A 327 12.96 14.39 32.85
C LEU A 327 13.17 15.81 33.40
N ARG A 328 12.94 16.85 32.59
CA ARG A 328 13.05 18.25 33.03
C ARG A 328 12.03 18.59 34.12
N LEU A 329 10.76 18.25 33.90
CA LEU A 329 9.70 18.46 34.89
C LEU A 329 10.02 17.76 36.22
N SER A 330 10.52 16.52 36.16
CA SER A 330 10.90 15.76 37.37
C SER A 330 12.11 16.32 38.12
N ASN A 331 12.97 17.10 37.45
CA ASN A 331 14.11 17.76 38.08
C ASN A 331 13.71 19.11 38.68
N ASP A 332 12.85 19.87 38.00
CA ASP A 332 12.32 21.13 38.52
C ASP A 332 11.46 20.90 39.78
N GLU A 333 10.61 19.87 39.81
CA GLU A 333 9.87 19.49 41.03
C GLU A 333 10.82 19.19 42.20
N ARG A 334 11.93 18.47 41.96
CA ARG A 334 12.93 18.18 43.00
C ARG A 334 13.65 19.44 43.50
N LEU A 335 13.87 20.43 42.64
CA LEU A 335 14.49 21.71 43.00
C LEU A 335 13.52 22.65 43.74
N THR A 336 12.21 22.50 43.55
CA THR A 336 11.19 23.29 44.28
C THR A 336 10.82 22.72 45.65
N VAL A 337 11.11 21.43 45.90
CA VAL A 337 10.81 20.73 47.16
C VAL A 337 12.01 20.68 48.12
N ALA A 338 13.22 20.94 47.61
CA ALA A 338 14.46 21.10 48.38
C ALA A 338 14.68 22.57 48.75
#